data_AF-A0A843AHD6-F1
#
_entry.id   AF-A0A843AHD6-F1
#
_cell.length_a   1.000
_cell.length_b   1.000
_cell.length_c   1.000
_cell.angle_alpha   90.00
_cell.angle_beta   90.00
_cell.angle_gamma   90.00
#
_symmetry.space_group_name_H-M   'P 1'
#
loop_
_entity.id
_entity.type
_entity.pdbx_description
1 polymer ?
#
loop_
_entity_poly.entity_id
_entity_poly.type
_entity_poly.pdbx_seq_one_letter_code
_entity_poly.pdbx_strand_id
1 'polypeptide(L)'
;MILNNLNISYENILILSSISIVLIFAMIATFSDLKYYKIPNKLTFTLFLFGITINFIFSIIFKNSIMIINSIVLSIITFVLCYILWKIRLWGGGDVKLITAISSVLPIQPFLINHQILFSIYGVNFPVIAIYPFPLTIIFNSILISFPFLVLFILINYFNNNHFKNYLHNDFRHDFNNYFKYYKYEFNVNMESLCKFYSKNIINFKKRTLDNIRGKQLKSYNKILRMIIFIFIYVFLVFSLFRFGIIKNDNLFYVVFFGVFFSLISKFTSKILLKFKKIVKYGSKKQIKIEYLKEGMIIDKLVINSFNLNNMSSDVNLEYFLIKFNLKNEKNFYNISFKKNKNKYILTSKTAAGLSKQDLLLIKKLFNNDMIFNTVYIKLGLPFAPSIFIGLIFSIFIGDLSSILFKIINLFA
;
A
#
# COMPACT_ATOMS: atom_id res chain seq x y z
N MET A 1 -4.43 35.26 -36.46
CA MET A 1 -2.99 35.59 -36.40
C MET A 1 -2.25 34.98 -35.19
N ILE A 2 -2.91 34.17 -34.33
CA ILE A 2 -2.29 33.55 -33.12
C ILE A 2 -1.86 32.08 -33.34
N LEU A 3 -2.25 31.45 -34.46
CA LEU A 3 -1.92 30.05 -34.76
C LEU A 3 -0.68 29.84 -35.65
N ASN A 4 -0.03 30.91 -36.15
CA ASN A 4 1.06 30.78 -37.12
C ASN A 4 2.47 30.65 -36.52
N ASN A 5 2.64 30.73 -35.19
CA ASN A 5 3.95 30.65 -34.53
C ASN A 5 4.20 29.35 -33.76
N LEU A 6 3.37 28.34 -33.96
CA LEU A 6 3.61 27.00 -33.43
C LEU A 6 4.33 26.19 -34.52
N ASN A 7 5.65 26.36 -34.63
CA ASN A 7 6.54 25.40 -35.29
C ASN A 7 6.54 24.08 -34.49
N ILE A 8 5.39 23.41 -34.45
CA ILE A 8 5.25 22.08 -33.87
C ILE A 8 5.85 21.13 -34.90
N SER A 9 7.03 20.59 -34.60
CA SER A 9 7.58 19.50 -35.41
C SER A 9 6.57 18.35 -35.47
N TYR A 10 6.51 17.65 -36.60
CA TYR A 10 5.66 16.46 -36.77
C TYR A 10 5.85 15.44 -35.64
N GLU A 11 7.08 15.36 -35.12
CA GLU A 11 7.48 14.58 -33.95
C GLU A 11 6.66 14.92 -32.70
N ASN A 12 6.46 16.20 -32.43
CA ASN A 12 5.70 16.68 -31.28
C ASN A 12 4.21 16.35 -31.40
N ILE A 13 3.65 16.41 -32.62
CA ILE A 13 2.25 16.02 -32.87
C ILE A 13 2.07 14.53 -32.53
N LEU A 14 3.01 13.69 -32.95
CA LEU A 14 2.98 12.26 -32.67
C LEU A 14 3.08 11.96 -31.17
N ILE A 15 4.00 12.60 -30.45
CA ILE A 15 4.13 12.43 -28.99
C ILE A 15 2.88 12.93 -28.25
N LEU A 16 2.32 14.07 -28.66
CA LEU A 16 1.10 14.60 -28.07
C LEU A 16 -0.09 13.65 -28.30
N SER A 17 -0.17 13.05 -29.49
CA SER A 17 -1.20 12.06 -29.80
C SER A 17 -1.10 10.83 -28.89
N SER A 18 0.10 10.31 -28.62
CA SER A 18 0.28 9.15 -27.74
C SER A 18 -0.08 9.48 -26.28
N ILE A 19 0.31 10.66 -25.78
CA ILE A 19 -0.11 11.15 -24.47
C ILE A 19 -1.64 11.24 -24.38
N SER A 20 -2.29 11.84 -25.38
CA SER A 20 -3.74 12.04 -25.38
C SER A 20 -4.49 10.70 -25.33
N ILE A 21 -4.04 9.71 -26.10
CA ILE A 21 -4.62 8.37 -26.13
C ILE A 21 -4.45 7.70 -24.77
N VAL A 22 -3.27 7.77 -24.17
CA VAL A 22 -3.03 7.20 -22.83
C VAL A 22 -3.91 7.85 -21.78
N LEU A 23 -4.06 9.18 -21.79
CA LEU A 23 -4.94 9.91 -20.88
C LEU A 23 -6.40 9.48 -21.04
N ILE A 24 -6.90 9.37 -22.26
CA ILE A 24 -8.28 8.93 -22.54
C ILE A 24 -8.50 7.51 -22.01
N PHE A 25 -7.59 6.58 -22.32
CA PHE A 25 -7.72 5.19 -21.87
C PHE A 25 -7.62 5.07 -20.34
N ALA A 26 -6.70 5.80 -19.71
CA ALA A 26 -6.59 5.84 -18.26
C ALA A 26 -7.86 6.43 -17.63
N MET A 27 -8.44 7.49 -18.20
CA MET A 27 -9.70 8.07 -17.75
C MET A 27 -10.87 7.08 -17.86
N ILE A 28 -10.99 6.35 -18.98
CA ILE A 28 -12.00 5.29 -19.12
C ILE A 28 -11.77 4.16 -18.08
N ALA A 29 -10.52 3.80 -17.82
CA ALA A 29 -10.18 2.84 -16.77
C ALA A 29 -10.59 3.36 -15.38
N THR A 30 -10.39 4.64 -15.06
CA THR A 30 -10.86 5.23 -13.80
C THR A 30 -12.37 5.12 -13.64
N PHE A 31 -13.13 5.42 -14.70
CA PHE A 31 -14.58 5.35 -14.67
C PHE A 31 -15.07 3.90 -14.47
N SER A 32 -14.46 2.95 -15.17
CA SER A 32 -14.79 1.54 -15.02
C SER A 32 -14.43 1.00 -13.63
N ASP A 33 -13.29 1.41 -13.07
CA ASP A 33 -12.84 0.97 -11.74
C ASP A 33 -13.75 1.55 -10.64
N LEU A 34 -14.13 2.83 -10.73
CA LEU A 34 -15.06 3.46 -9.79
C LEU A 34 -16.47 2.84 -9.85
N LYS A 35 -16.97 2.53 -11.05
CA LYS A 35 -18.35 2.04 -11.23
C LYS A 35 -18.48 0.54 -11.03
N TYR A 36 -17.52 -0.25 -11.51
CA TYR A 36 -17.61 -1.71 -11.58
C TYR A 36 -16.52 -2.44 -10.77
N TYR A 37 -15.59 -1.72 -10.12
CA TYR A 37 -14.44 -2.30 -9.41
C TYR A 37 -13.60 -3.26 -10.28
N LYS A 38 -13.64 -3.04 -11.60
CA LYS A 38 -13.01 -3.88 -12.61
C LYS A 38 -12.50 -3.00 -13.74
N ILE A 39 -11.23 -3.19 -14.11
CA ILE A 39 -10.62 -2.60 -15.30
C ILE A 39 -10.81 -3.59 -16.48
N PRO A 40 -11.42 -3.20 -17.61
CA PRO A 40 -11.73 -4.12 -18.70
C PRO A 40 -10.46 -4.64 -19.38
N ASN A 41 -10.34 -5.96 -19.53
CA ASN A 41 -9.19 -6.57 -20.23
C ASN A 41 -9.06 -6.08 -21.67
N LYS A 42 -10.19 -5.87 -22.37
CA LYS A 42 -10.21 -5.34 -23.74
C LYS A 42 -9.56 -3.96 -23.82
N LEU A 43 -9.79 -3.10 -22.82
CA LEU A 43 -9.19 -1.76 -22.74
C LEU A 43 -7.67 -1.83 -22.54
N THR A 44 -7.20 -2.62 -21.57
CA THR A 44 -5.75 -2.72 -21.30
C THR A 44 -5.00 -3.39 -22.44
N PHE A 45 -5.61 -4.40 -23.07
CA PHE A 45 -4.98 -5.13 -24.18
C PHE A 45 -4.91 -4.28 -25.45
N THR A 46 -5.97 -3.52 -25.76
CA THR A 46 -5.97 -2.60 -26.90
C THR A 46 -4.94 -1.48 -26.73
N LEU A 47 -4.83 -0.90 -25.53
CA LEU A 47 -3.79 0.09 -25.25
C LEU A 47 -2.38 -0.48 -25.35
N PHE A 48 -2.17 -1.71 -24.84
CA PHE A 48 -0.86 -2.36 -24.90
C PHE A 48 -0.40 -2.60 -26.34
N LEU A 49 -1.29 -3.17 -27.18
CA LEU A 49 -1.04 -3.39 -28.60
C LEU A 49 -0.80 -2.07 -29.32
N PHE A 50 -1.64 -1.06 -29.05
CA PHE A 50 -1.45 0.28 -29.58
C PHE A 50 -0.04 0.81 -29.25
N GLY A 51 0.41 0.68 -28.01
CA GLY A 51 1.73 1.11 -27.56
C GLY A 51 2.89 0.46 -28.30
N ILE A 52 2.83 -0.85 -28.55
CA ILE A 52 3.86 -1.54 -29.35
C ILE A 52 3.81 -1.04 -30.79
N THR A 53 2.62 -0.95 -31.39
CA THR A 53 2.48 -0.55 -32.80
C THR A 53 2.93 0.90 -33.04
N ILE A 54 2.60 1.84 -32.14
CA ILE A 54 2.98 3.23 -32.30
C ILE A 54 4.49 3.41 -32.12
N ASN A 55 5.12 2.71 -31.16
CA ASN A 55 6.57 2.78 -30.98
C ASN A 55 7.34 2.06 -32.10
N PHE A 56 6.75 1.06 -32.75
CA PHE A 56 7.28 0.50 -34.00
C PHE A 56 7.25 1.54 -35.13
N ILE A 57 6.12 2.22 -35.32
CA ILE A 57 5.97 3.29 -36.32
C ILE A 57 6.98 4.41 -36.04
N PHE A 58 7.11 4.83 -34.78
CA PHE A 58 8.12 5.82 -34.37
C PHE A 58 9.53 5.34 -34.69
N SER A 59 9.85 4.08 -34.39
CA SER A 59 11.17 3.53 -34.69
C SER A 59 11.56 3.68 -36.18
N ILE A 60 10.59 3.51 -37.09
CA ILE A 60 10.79 3.69 -38.54
C ILE A 60 10.93 5.18 -38.90
N ILE A 61 10.01 6.03 -38.42
CA ILE A 61 9.98 7.47 -38.73
C ILE A 61 11.26 8.17 -38.25
N PHE A 62 11.68 7.90 -37.01
CA PHE A 62 12.84 8.50 -36.37
C PHE A 62 14.15 7.75 -36.68
N LYS A 63 14.09 6.66 -37.46
CA LYS A 63 15.23 5.76 -37.76
C LYS A 63 15.98 5.32 -36.50
N ASN A 64 15.25 5.06 -35.42
CA ASN A 64 15.81 4.73 -34.11
C ASN A 64 15.17 3.46 -33.53
N SER A 65 15.90 2.35 -33.60
CA SER A 65 15.48 1.05 -33.07
C SER A 65 15.32 1.04 -31.54
N ILE A 66 15.93 2.00 -30.83
CA ILE A 66 15.84 2.06 -29.36
C ILE A 66 14.41 2.29 -28.87
N MET A 67 13.55 2.94 -29.67
CA MET A 67 12.18 3.27 -29.26
C MET A 67 11.34 2.01 -29.07
N ILE A 68 11.36 1.09 -30.04
CA ILE A 68 10.63 -0.17 -29.92
C ILE A 68 11.28 -1.10 -28.87
N ILE A 69 12.61 -1.13 -28.81
CA ILE A 69 13.33 -1.93 -27.81
C ILE A 69 12.93 -1.46 -26.40
N ASN A 70 12.91 -0.16 -26.15
CA ASN A 70 12.50 0.40 -24.86
C ASN A 70 11.03 0.12 -24.55
N SER A 71 10.12 0.23 -25.53
CA SER A 71 8.71 -0.14 -25.37
C SER A 71 8.54 -1.59 -24.89
N ILE A 72 9.23 -2.53 -25.55
CA ILE A 72 9.15 -3.96 -25.19
C ILE A 72 9.83 -4.23 -23.84
N VAL A 73 11.07 -3.80 -23.66
CA VAL A 73 11.87 -4.10 -22.46
C VAL A 73 11.24 -3.46 -21.22
N LEU A 74 10.85 -2.18 -21.27
CA LEU A 74 10.27 -1.49 -20.12
C LEU A 74 8.85 -1.98 -19.80
N SER A 75 8.06 -2.38 -20.81
CA SER A 75 6.77 -3.02 -20.54
C SER A 75 6.93 -4.37 -19.84
N ILE A 76 7.94 -5.17 -20.18
CA ILE A 76 8.26 -6.43 -19.47
C ILE A 76 8.73 -6.15 -18.04
N ILE A 77 9.68 -5.22 -17.86
CA ILE A 77 10.20 -4.87 -16.51
C ILE A 77 9.05 -4.37 -15.62
N THR A 78 8.21 -3.48 -16.14
CA THR A 78 7.06 -2.95 -15.40
C THR A 78 6.03 -4.02 -15.08
N PHE A 79 5.75 -4.94 -16.02
CA PHE A 79 4.89 -6.09 -15.74
C PHE A 79 5.43 -6.94 -14.61
N VAL A 80 6.71 -7.32 -14.63
CA VAL A 80 7.35 -8.13 -13.59
C VAL A 80 7.25 -7.43 -12.22
N LEU A 81 7.59 -6.13 -12.17
CA LEU A 81 7.53 -5.35 -10.94
C LEU A 81 6.08 -5.25 -10.42
N CYS A 82 5.13 -4.92 -11.29
CA CYS A 82 3.73 -4.80 -10.91
C CYS A 82 3.12 -6.14 -10.49
N TYR A 83 3.55 -7.24 -11.10
CA TYR A 83 3.16 -8.60 -10.75
C TYR A 83 3.67 -8.99 -9.36
N ILE A 84 4.90 -8.59 -8.98
CA ILE A 84 5.42 -8.78 -7.63
C ILE A 84 4.54 -8.02 -6.61
N LEU A 85 4.20 -6.76 -6.89
CA LEU A 85 3.33 -5.96 -6.02
C LEU A 85 1.91 -6.56 -5.90
N TRP A 86 1.38 -7.13 -6.99
CA TRP A 86 0.13 -7.87 -6.98
C TRP A 86 0.20 -9.14 -6.11
N LYS A 87 1.30 -9.91 -6.18
CA LYS A 87 1.51 -11.07 -5.30
C LYS A 87 1.55 -10.68 -3.82
N ILE A 88 2.09 -9.50 -3.49
CA ILE A 88 2.10 -8.93 -2.14
C ILE A 88 0.71 -8.40 -1.72
N ARG A 89 -0.27 -8.40 -2.64
CA ARG A 89 -1.66 -7.93 -2.45
C ARG A 89 -1.75 -6.41 -2.20
N LEU A 90 -0.83 -5.63 -2.77
CA LEU A 90 -0.85 -4.18 -2.68
C LEU A 90 -1.93 -3.55 -3.57
N TRP A 91 -2.13 -4.09 -4.76
CA TRP A 91 -3.15 -3.62 -5.72
C TRP A 91 -3.75 -4.77 -6.54
N GLY A 92 -4.72 -4.45 -7.39
CA GLY A 92 -5.46 -5.40 -8.21
C GLY A 92 -4.71 -5.85 -9.47
N GLY A 93 -5.16 -6.96 -10.07
CA GLY A 93 -4.58 -7.43 -11.33
C GLY A 93 -4.93 -6.54 -12.53
N GLY A 94 -5.98 -5.73 -12.43
CA GLY A 94 -6.30 -4.71 -13.43
C GLY A 94 -5.25 -3.60 -13.48
N ASP A 95 -4.77 -3.17 -12.31
CA ASP A 95 -3.76 -2.11 -12.17
C ASP A 95 -2.45 -2.51 -12.85
N VAL A 96 -2.04 -3.77 -12.66
CA VAL A 96 -0.87 -4.37 -13.34
C VAL A 96 -0.98 -4.22 -14.85
N LYS A 97 -2.11 -4.64 -15.42
CA LYS A 97 -2.32 -4.59 -16.88
C LYS A 97 -2.37 -3.16 -17.40
N LEU A 98 -3.00 -2.25 -16.65
CA LEU A 98 -3.09 -0.85 -17.04
C LEU A 98 -1.72 -0.18 -17.06
N ILE A 99 -0.93 -0.33 -16.00
CA ILE A 99 0.41 0.27 -15.91
C ILE A 99 1.35 -0.32 -16.97
N THR A 100 1.29 -1.64 -17.21
CA THR A 100 2.05 -2.27 -18.30
C THR A 100 1.63 -1.75 -19.68
N ALA A 101 0.34 -1.53 -19.92
CA ALA A 101 -0.14 -0.96 -21.18
C ALA A 101 0.27 0.51 -21.36
N ILE A 102 0.25 1.29 -20.29
CA ILE A 102 0.77 2.67 -20.29
C ILE A 102 2.27 2.66 -20.62
N SER A 103 3.04 1.76 -19.99
CA SER A 103 4.49 1.60 -20.20
C SER A 103 4.85 1.25 -21.64
N SER A 104 4.04 0.43 -22.32
CA SER A 104 4.31 0.11 -23.72
C SER A 104 4.07 1.31 -24.66
N VAL A 105 3.18 2.25 -24.30
CA VAL A 105 2.95 3.47 -25.09
C VAL A 105 3.99 4.54 -24.77
N LEU A 106 4.24 4.77 -23.48
CA LEU A 106 5.16 5.80 -22.97
C LEU A 106 6.31 5.13 -22.20
N PRO A 107 7.29 4.51 -22.91
CA PRO A 107 8.45 3.90 -22.25
C PRO A 107 9.44 4.93 -21.71
N ILE A 108 9.49 6.11 -22.33
CA ILE A 108 10.39 7.21 -21.99
C ILE A 108 9.53 8.40 -21.59
N GLN A 109 10.08 9.32 -20.78
CA GLN A 109 9.42 10.58 -20.46
C GLN A 109 9.06 11.28 -21.78
N PRO A 110 7.77 11.56 -22.03
CA PRO A 110 7.39 12.28 -23.23
C PRO A 110 7.79 13.74 -23.05
N PHE A 111 8.79 14.20 -23.80
CA PHE A 111 9.20 15.60 -23.78
C PHE A 111 8.17 16.44 -24.53
N LEU A 112 7.58 17.42 -23.84
CA LEU A 112 6.84 18.49 -24.50
C LEU A 112 7.83 19.63 -24.79
N ILE A 113 8.00 19.93 -26.08
CA ILE A 113 8.67 21.13 -26.61
C ILE A 113 10.21 21.05 -26.58
N ASN A 114 10.81 21.64 -27.62
CA ASN A 114 12.24 21.81 -27.86
C ASN A 114 13.00 22.62 -26.79
N HIS A 115 12.49 22.73 -25.57
CA HIS A 115 13.21 23.19 -24.39
C HIS A 115 12.73 22.35 -23.20
N GLN A 116 13.70 21.77 -22.49
CA GLN A 116 13.58 20.72 -21.47
C GLN A 116 12.75 21.11 -20.21
N ILE A 117 11.99 22.21 -20.26
CA ILE A 117 11.41 22.93 -19.14
C ILE A 117 10.01 23.43 -19.55
N LEU A 118 8.94 22.90 -18.95
CA LEU A 118 7.58 23.43 -19.07
C LEU A 118 7.43 24.74 -18.28
N PHE A 119 7.93 24.76 -17.04
CA PHE A 119 7.92 25.92 -16.16
C PHE A 119 9.02 25.77 -15.09
N SER A 120 9.41 26.88 -14.46
CA SER A 120 10.35 26.86 -13.33
C SER A 120 9.73 27.53 -12.11
N ILE A 121 9.95 26.95 -10.93
CA ILE A 121 9.48 27.48 -9.64
C ILE A 121 10.68 27.50 -8.70
N TYR A 122 11.02 28.68 -8.16
CA TYR A 122 12.16 28.86 -7.25
C TYR A 122 13.48 28.21 -7.73
N GLY A 123 13.78 28.34 -9.02
CA GLY A 123 15.00 27.75 -9.62
C GLY A 123 14.95 26.25 -9.89
N VAL A 124 13.83 25.58 -9.62
CA VAL A 124 13.61 24.17 -10.00
C VAL A 124 12.85 24.12 -11.31
N ASN A 125 13.44 23.45 -12.30
CA ASN A 125 12.83 23.23 -13.61
C ASN A 125 11.91 22.00 -13.57
N PHE A 126 10.69 22.17 -14.10
CA PHE A 126 9.68 21.13 -14.25
C PHE A 126 9.53 20.76 -15.73
N PRO A 127 9.29 19.48 -16.07
CA PRO A 127 9.05 18.35 -15.18
C PRO A 127 10.36 17.82 -14.58
N VAL A 128 10.35 17.45 -13.30
CA VAL A 128 11.55 16.90 -12.66
C VAL A 128 11.75 15.45 -13.11
N ILE A 129 12.83 15.20 -13.84
CA ILE A 129 13.16 13.88 -14.36
C ILE A 129 13.80 13.04 -13.26
N ALA A 130 13.33 11.80 -13.12
CA ALA A 130 13.92 10.81 -12.21
C ALA A 130 15.16 10.16 -12.81
N ILE A 131 16.00 9.57 -11.95
CA ILE A 131 17.15 8.74 -12.36
C ILE A 131 16.69 7.43 -13.02
N TYR A 132 15.45 7.03 -12.77
CA TYR A 132 14.87 5.77 -13.23
C TYR A 132 13.84 5.99 -14.36
N PRO A 133 13.52 4.95 -15.15
CA PRO A 133 12.59 5.05 -16.29
C PRO A 133 11.20 5.59 -15.95
N PHE A 134 10.59 6.27 -16.93
CA PHE A 134 9.30 6.95 -16.78
C PHE A 134 8.14 6.07 -16.25
N PRO A 135 8.00 4.80 -16.67
CA PRO A 135 6.96 3.96 -16.09
C PRO A 135 7.08 3.75 -14.57
N LEU A 136 8.31 3.80 -14.02
CA LEU A 136 8.51 3.76 -12.57
C LEU A 136 8.10 5.07 -11.91
N THR A 137 8.34 6.22 -12.56
CA THR A 137 7.82 7.52 -12.11
C THR A 137 6.30 7.51 -12.03
N ILE A 138 5.60 6.91 -12.99
CA ILE A 138 4.14 6.73 -12.91
C ILE A 138 3.75 5.90 -11.68
N ILE A 139 4.43 4.77 -11.44
CA ILE A 139 4.17 3.90 -10.28
C ILE A 139 4.37 4.65 -8.95
N PHE A 140 5.51 5.32 -8.79
CA PHE A 140 5.82 6.05 -7.56
C PHE A 140 4.85 7.21 -7.33
N ASN A 141 4.56 8.00 -8.36
CA ASN A 141 3.58 9.07 -8.27
C ASN A 141 2.20 8.54 -7.88
N SER A 142 1.74 7.45 -8.51
CA SER A 142 0.45 6.82 -8.21
C SER A 142 0.37 6.36 -6.76
N ILE A 143 1.43 5.74 -6.22
CA ILE A 143 1.49 5.30 -4.83
C ILE A 143 1.48 6.50 -3.87
N LEU A 144 2.32 7.51 -4.12
CA LEU A 144 2.42 8.71 -3.27
C LEU A 144 1.10 9.48 -3.23
N ILE A 145 0.43 9.63 -4.37
CA ILE A 145 -0.86 10.31 -4.47
C ILE A 145 -1.96 9.51 -3.77
N SER A 146 -1.97 8.18 -3.90
CA SER A 146 -3.00 7.35 -3.25
C SER A 146 -2.96 7.38 -1.72
N PHE A 147 -1.78 7.61 -1.14
CA PHE A 147 -1.54 7.51 0.30
C PHE A 147 -2.43 8.43 1.15
N PRO A 148 -2.50 9.76 0.92
CA PRO A 148 -3.37 10.65 1.70
C PRO A 148 -4.85 10.27 1.60
N PHE A 149 -5.33 9.91 0.41
CA PHE A 149 -6.73 9.50 0.21
C PHE A 149 -7.06 8.20 0.95
N LEU A 150 -6.15 7.22 0.92
CA LEU A 150 -6.32 5.96 1.62
C LEU A 150 -6.35 6.14 3.13
N VAL A 151 -5.48 7.00 3.67
CA VAL A 151 -5.48 7.35 5.10
C VAL A 151 -6.80 8.02 5.48
N LEU A 152 -7.24 9.02 4.71
CA LEU A 152 -8.50 9.73 4.96
C LEU A 152 -9.70 8.79 4.92
N PHE A 153 -9.78 7.92 3.91
CA PHE A 153 -10.85 6.94 3.78
C PHE A 153 -10.90 5.96 4.95
N ILE A 154 -9.74 5.44 5.37
CA ILE A 154 -9.65 4.57 6.54
C ILE A 154 -10.10 5.29 7.80
N LEU A 155 -9.70 6.55 7.98
CA LEU A 155 -10.11 7.36 9.13
C LEU A 155 -11.62 7.59 9.15
N ILE A 156 -12.22 8.01 8.03
CA ILE A 156 -13.67 8.23 7.91
C ILE A 156 -14.44 6.94 8.25
N ASN A 157 -14.07 5.80 7.66
CA ASN A 157 -14.71 4.52 7.95
C ASN A 157 -14.46 4.04 9.39
N TYR A 158 -13.28 4.34 9.94
CA TYR A 158 -12.96 4.02 11.31
C TYR A 158 -13.85 4.80 12.29
N PHE A 159 -14.07 6.10 12.05
CA PHE A 159 -14.94 6.94 12.89
C PHE A 159 -16.44 6.64 12.71
N ASN A 160 -16.87 6.26 11.51
CA ASN A 160 -18.28 5.94 11.23
C ASN A 160 -18.73 4.58 11.80
N ASN A 161 -17.80 3.67 12.14
CA ASN A 161 -18.16 2.39 12.75
C ASN A 161 -18.53 2.56 14.24
N ASN A 162 -19.82 2.40 14.55
CA ASN A 162 -20.43 2.60 15.88
C ASN A 162 -19.73 1.91 17.07
N HIS A 163 -18.99 0.83 16.82
CA HIS A 163 -18.30 0.06 17.86
C HIS A 163 -17.26 0.88 18.65
N PHE A 164 -16.86 2.07 18.17
CA PHE A 164 -15.80 2.87 18.77
C PHE A 164 -16.23 4.22 19.37
N LYS A 165 -17.44 4.73 19.10
CA LYS A 165 -17.93 5.96 19.76
C LYS A 165 -17.88 5.81 21.29
N ASN A 166 -18.15 4.59 21.78
CA ASN A 166 -18.10 4.23 23.20
C ASN A 166 -16.68 3.88 23.70
N TYR A 167 -15.78 3.39 22.84
CA TYR A 167 -14.41 3.00 23.24
C TYR A 167 -13.46 4.22 23.31
N LEU A 168 -13.60 5.18 22.38
CA LEU A 168 -12.78 6.39 22.35
C LEU A 168 -13.05 7.29 23.57
N HIS A 169 -14.32 7.36 24.00
CA HIS A 169 -14.71 8.22 25.13
C HIS A 169 -14.11 7.74 26.46
N ASN A 170 -14.06 6.41 26.68
CA ASN A 170 -13.67 5.85 27.98
C ASN A 170 -12.18 5.53 28.07
N ASP A 171 -11.59 4.84 27.08
CA ASP A 171 -10.19 4.41 27.17
C ASP A 171 -9.20 5.53 26.81
N PHE A 172 -9.53 6.39 25.85
CA PHE A 172 -8.59 7.43 25.41
C PHE A 172 -8.40 8.51 26.48
N ARG A 173 -9.48 8.90 27.16
CA ARG A 173 -9.44 9.90 28.23
C ARG A 173 -8.67 9.37 29.46
N HIS A 174 -8.87 8.08 29.79
CA HIS A 174 -8.22 7.44 30.92
C HIS A 174 -6.73 7.16 30.67
N ASP A 175 -6.37 6.70 29.46
CA ASP A 175 -4.98 6.54 29.06
C ASP A 175 -4.27 7.89 29.03
N PHE A 176 -4.83 8.89 28.35
CA PHE A 176 -4.19 10.20 28.16
C PHE A 176 -3.93 10.91 29.49
N ASN A 177 -4.91 10.89 30.41
CA ASN A 177 -4.75 11.48 31.74
C ASN A 177 -3.69 10.74 32.58
N ASN A 178 -3.64 9.41 32.51
CA ASN A 178 -2.60 8.63 33.21
C ASN A 178 -1.20 8.86 32.63
N TYR A 179 -1.09 9.01 31.30
CA TYR A 179 0.19 9.34 30.65
C TYR A 179 0.68 10.73 31.04
N PHE A 180 -0.20 11.73 31.07
CA PHE A 180 0.16 13.08 31.50
C PHE A 180 0.60 13.11 32.98
N LYS A 181 -0.07 12.32 33.84
CA LYS A 181 0.33 12.13 35.25
C LYS A 181 1.71 11.47 35.39
N TYR A 182 1.98 10.44 34.59
CA TYR A 182 3.24 9.69 34.64
C TYR A 182 4.43 10.55 34.17
N TYR A 183 4.27 11.30 33.06
CA TYR A 183 5.32 12.20 32.57
C TYR A 183 5.55 13.41 33.47
N LYS A 184 4.50 13.94 34.12
CA LYS A 184 4.63 15.01 35.12
C LYS A 184 5.42 14.57 36.35
N TYR A 185 5.39 13.28 36.70
CA TYR A 185 6.22 12.70 37.77
C TYR A 185 7.67 12.45 37.34
N GLU A 186 7.91 12.00 36.10
CA GLU A 186 9.28 11.74 35.59
C GLU A 186 10.10 13.02 35.32
N PHE A 187 9.45 14.16 35.05
CA PHE A 187 10.16 15.44 34.85
C PHE A 187 10.65 16.11 36.16
N ASN A 188 10.23 15.63 37.32
CA ASN A 188 10.67 16.14 38.63
C ASN A 188 11.89 15.39 39.22
N VAL A 189 12.65 14.69 38.38
CA VAL A 189 13.70 13.77 38.81
C VAL A 189 15.08 14.40 38.60
N ASN A 190 15.80 14.67 39.71
CA ASN A 190 17.18 15.15 39.72
C ASN A 190 18.10 14.24 38.88
N MET A 191 19.12 14.84 38.23
CA MET A 191 20.07 14.16 37.34
C MET A 191 20.76 12.92 37.96
N GLU A 192 21.00 12.92 39.28
CA GLU A 192 21.58 11.78 40.00
C GLU A 192 20.70 10.51 39.98
N SER A 193 19.38 10.68 40.07
CA SER A 193 18.42 9.56 40.01
C SER A 193 18.31 8.95 38.62
N LEU A 194 18.46 9.76 37.57
CA LEU A 194 18.54 9.27 36.18
C LEU A 194 19.78 8.40 35.99
N CYS A 195 20.96 8.84 36.45
CA CYS A 195 22.20 8.05 36.37
C CYS A 195 22.10 6.70 37.10
N LYS A 196 21.52 6.66 38.31
CA LYS A 196 21.27 5.41 39.06
C LYS A 196 20.23 4.50 38.39
N PHE A 197 19.25 5.07 37.69
CA PHE A 197 18.26 4.31 36.92
C PHE A 197 18.88 3.67 35.66
N TYR A 198 19.75 4.39 34.96
CA TYR A 198 20.43 3.87 33.77
C TYR A 198 21.44 2.76 34.10
N SER A 199 22.24 2.91 35.16
CA SER A 199 23.18 1.85 35.58
C SER A 199 22.46 0.56 35.95
N LYS A 200 21.35 0.65 36.70
CA LYS A 200 20.53 -0.50 37.10
C LYS A 200 19.81 -1.14 35.91
N ASN A 201 19.39 -0.37 34.92
CA ASN A 201 18.75 -0.89 33.71
C ASN A 201 19.72 -1.58 32.75
N ILE A 202 20.97 -1.11 32.63
CA ILE A 202 22.00 -1.78 31.81
C ILE A 202 22.33 -3.17 32.39
N ILE A 203 22.46 -3.27 33.71
CA ILE A 203 22.70 -4.53 34.42
C ILE A 203 21.51 -5.49 34.27
N ASN A 204 20.27 -4.99 34.41
CA ASN A 204 19.06 -5.78 34.22
C ASN A 204 18.82 -6.17 32.75
N PHE A 205 19.32 -5.39 31.78
CA PHE A 205 19.25 -5.71 30.36
C PHE A 205 20.10 -6.95 30.03
N LYS A 206 21.34 -7.02 30.55
CA LYS A 206 22.22 -8.20 30.44
C LYS A 206 21.55 -9.48 30.97
N LYS A 207 20.89 -9.38 32.12
CA LYS A 207 20.18 -10.51 32.76
C LYS A 207 18.96 -10.96 31.96
N ARG A 208 18.12 -10.01 31.50
CA ARG A 208 16.93 -10.30 30.67
C ARG A 208 17.27 -10.79 29.26
N THR A 209 18.41 -10.42 28.67
CA THR A 209 18.82 -10.95 27.37
C THR A 209 19.26 -12.42 27.49
N LEU A 210 19.94 -12.80 28.57
CA LEU A 210 20.31 -14.20 28.82
C LEU A 210 19.09 -15.09 29.10
N ASP A 211 18.12 -14.62 29.88
CA ASP A 211 16.94 -15.42 30.24
C ASP A 211 15.95 -15.59 29.06
N ASN A 212 15.91 -14.62 28.12
CA ASN A 212 15.04 -14.70 26.94
C ASN A 212 15.62 -15.55 25.78
N ILE A 213 16.91 -15.91 25.81
CA ILE A 213 17.51 -16.83 24.82
C ILE A 213 17.04 -18.28 25.06
N ARG A 214 16.65 -18.63 26.30
CA ARG A 214 16.23 -19.98 26.67
C ARG A 214 14.72 -20.26 26.62
N GLY A 215 13.85 -19.27 26.36
CA GLY A 215 12.40 -19.48 26.42
C GLY A 215 11.58 -18.67 25.42
N LYS A 216 10.80 -19.38 24.58
CA LYS A 216 9.76 -18.88 23.64
C LYS A 216 10.27 -18.24 22.35
N GLN A 217 10.80 -19.11 21.48
CA GLN A 217 11.03 -18.85 20.07
C GLN A 217 9.71 -18.48 19.34
N LEU A 218 9.83 -17.65 18.30
CA LEU A 218 8.82 -17.20 17.31
C LEU A 218 8.01 -15.90 17.52
N LYS A 219 7.80 -15.36 18.73
CA LYS A 219 7.29 -13.95 18.88
C LYS A 219 8.42 -12.91 19.03
N SER A 220 9.63 -13.37 19.32
CA SER A 220 10.81 -12.54 19.56
C SER A 220 11.51 -12.07 18.28
N TYR A 221 11.34 -12.77 17.15
CA TYR A 221 12.11 -12.50 15.93
C TYR A 221 11.84 -11.10 15.36
N ASN A 222 10.59 -10.64 15.32
CA ASN A 222 10.25 -9.27 14.92
C ASN A 222 10.74 -8.20 15.90
N LYS A 223 11.00 -8.56 17.16
CA LYS A 223 11.51 -7.64 18.18
C LYS A 223 13.03 -7.51 18.09
N ILE A 224 13.72 -8.64 17.89
CA ILE A 224 15.17 -8.72 17.68
C ILE A 224 15.54 -8.09 16.34
N LEU A 225 14.84 -8.41 15.25
CA LEU A 225 15.09 -7.83 13.93
C LEU A 225 14.90 -6.30 13.95
N ARG A 226 13.86 -5.80 14.63
CA ARG A 226 13.69 -4.36 14.86
C ARG A 226 14.85 -3.78 15.64
N MET A 227 15.28 -4.42 16.72
CA MET A 227 16.45 -3.96 17.50
C MET A 227 17.72 -3.92 16.66
N ILE A 228 17.98 -4.91 15.80
CA ILE A 228 19.15 -4.94 14.92
C ILE A 228 19.08 -3.82 13.88
N ILE A 229 17.94 -3.65 13.21
CA ILE A 229 17.73 -2.55 12.25
C ILE A 229 17.89 -1.19 12.96
N PHE A 230 17.39 -1.05 14.20
CA PHE A 230 17.53 0.18 14.98
C PHE A 230 18.97 0.48 15.41
N ILE A 231 19.73 -0.54 15.83
CA ILE A 231 21.16 -0.40 16.16
C ILE A 231 21.93 0.01 14.89
N PHE A 232 21.63 -0.61 13.76
CA PHE A 232 22.27 -0.30 12.49
C PHE A 232 22.00 1.14 12.04
N ILE A 233 20.74 1.59 12.09
CA ILE A 233 20.36 2.97 11.76
C ILE A 233 21.02 3.97 12.73
N TYR A 234 21.08 3.65 14.02
CA TYR A 234 21.73 4.50 15.03
C TYR A 234 23.24 4.63 14.78
N VAL A 235 23.93 3.51 14.57
CA VAL A 235 25.37 3.49 14.26
C VAL A 235 25.64 4.24 12.96
N PHE A 236 24.80 4.04 11.94
CA PHE A 236 24.92 4.74 10.65
C PHE A 236 24.70 6.26 10.80
N LEU A 237 23.70 6.70 11.57
CA LEU A 237 23.44 8.12 11.84
C LEU A 237 24.62 8.77 12.59
N VAL A 238 25.09 8.12 13.66
CA VAL A 238 26.24 8.62 14.43
C VAL A 238 27.49 8.69 13.55
N PHE A 239 27.75 7.67 12.73
CA PHE A 239 28.88 7.66 11.80
C PHE A 239 28.76 8.74 10.70
N SER A 240 27.57 8.94 10.14
CA SER A 240 27.30 10.01 9.17
C SER A 240 27.55 11.39 9.77
N LEU A 241 27.05 11.64 10.99
CA LEU A 241 27.23 12.92 11.68
C LEU A 241 28.70 13.17 12.08
N PHE A 242 29.46 12.12 12.37
CA PHE A 242 30.90 12.19 12.60
C PHE A 242 31.66 12.57 11.32
N ARG A 243 31.28 11.98 10.17
CA ARG A 243 31.88 12.26 8.85
C ARG A 243 31.67 13.71 8.39
N PHE A 244 30.55 14.33 8.76
CA PHE A 244 30.26 15.74 8.47
C PHE A 244 30.90 16.73 9.47
N GLY A 245 31.70 16.26 10.42
CA GLY A 245 32.46 17.13 11.35
C GLY A 245 31.62 17.85 12.42
N ILE A 246 30.33 17.49 12.55
CA ILE A 246 29.38 18.12 13.48
C ILE A 246 29.65 17.67 14.93
N ILE A 247 30.21 16.48 15.13
CA ILE A 247 30.50 15.90 16.44
C ILE A 247 32.01 15.94 16.70
N LYS A 248 32.45 16.82 17.60
CA LYS A 248 33.81 16.77 18.20
C LYS A 248 33.81 15.84 19.41
N ASN A 249 34.98 15.31 19.81
CA ASN A 249 35.13 14.33 20.90
C ASN A 249 34.51 14.77 22.24
N ASP A 250 34.39 16.08 22.49
CA ASP A 250 33.82 16.62 23.73
C ASP A 250 32.28 16.52 23.81
N ASN A 251 31.62 16.12 22.71
CA ASN A 251 30.16 16.09 22.56
C ASN A 251 29.52 14.71 22.82
N LEU A 252 30.17 13.86 23.62
CA LEU A 252 29.63 12.56 24.09
C LEU A 252 28.22 12.69 24.71
N PHE A 253 27.94 13.84 25.33
CA PHE A 253 26.62 14.20 25.84
C PHE A 253 25.53 14.18 24.76
N TYR A 254 25.80 14.68 23.56
CA TYR A 254 24.83 14.70 22.46
C TYR A 254 24.51 13.30 21.97
N VAL A 255 25.50 12.39 21.93
CA VAL A 255 25.27 10.99 21.54
C VAL A 255 24.35 10.28 22.55
N VAL A 256 24.59 10.47 23.85
CA VAL A 256 23.74 9.91 24.92
C VAL A 256 22.35 10.54 24.90
N PHE A 257 22.26 11.87 24.76
CA PHE A 257 20.99 12.60 24.70
C PHE A 257 20.16 12.18 23.48
N PHE A 258 20.78 12.06 22.30
CA PHE A 258 20.13 11.59 21.07
C PHE A 258 19.70 10.12 21.21
N GLY A 259 20.50 9.26 21.83
CA GLY A 259 20.13 7.86 22.12
C GLY A 259 18.92 7.76 23.07
N VAL A 260 18.86 8.60 24.10
CA VAL A 260 17.72 8.67 25.03
C VAL A 260 16.47 9.21 24.33
N PHE A 261 16.60 10.32 23.60
CA PHE A 261 15.52 10.93 22.83
C PHE A 261 14.96 9.95 21.77
N PHE A 262 15.84 9.28 21.04
CA PHE A 262 15.47 8.28 20.03
C PHE A 262 14.83 7.04 20.66
N SER A 263 15.29 6.59 21.84
CA SER A 263 14.65 5.51 22.60
C SER A 263 13.23 5.87 23.05
N LEU A 264 13.02 7.10 23.54
CA LEU A 264 11.70 7.61 23.90
C LEU A 264 10.77 7.71 22.66
N ILE A 265 11.28 8.25 21.55
CA ILE A 265 10.57 8.28 20.27
C ILE A 265 10.24 6.88 19.77
N SER A 266 11.14 5.90 19.90
CA SER A 266 10.89 4.52 19.47
C SER A 266 9.75 3.85 20.26
N LYS A 267 9.65 4.12 21.57
CA LYS A 267 8.55 3.62 22.42
C LYS A 267 7.23 4.31 22.07
N PHE A 268 7.27 5.62 21.83
CA PHE A 268 6.11 6.41 21.43
C PHE A 268 5.59 5.99 20.04
N THR A 269 6.47 5.94 19.05
CA THR A 269 6.19 5.51 17.67
C THR A 269 5.68 4.08 17.62
N SER A 270 6.24 3.13 18.39
CA SER A 270 5.75 1.74 18.37
C SER A 270 4.33 1.59 18.94
N LYS A 271 3.96 2.35 19.98
CA LYS A 271 2.58 2.38 20.50
C LYS A 271 1.62 3.06 19.53
N ILE A 272 2.03 4.16 18.91
CA ILE A 272 1.27 4.83 17.83
C ILE A 272 1.08 3.89 16.65
N LEU A 273 2.13 3.19 16.21
CA LEU A 273 2.06 2.24 15.11
C LEU A 273 1.11 1.07 15.41
N LEU A 274 1.07 0.59 16.66
CA LEU A 274 0.11 -0.42 17.10
C LEU A 274 -1.33 0.10 17.09
N LYS A 275 -1.56 1.34 17.54
CA LYS A 275 -2.87 2.02 17.44
C LYS A 275 -3.26 2.20 15.97
N PHE A 276 -2.35 2.69 15.13
CA PHE A 276 -2.54 2.84 13.68
C PHE A 276 -2.87 1.51 13.01
N LYS A 277 -2.18 0.42 13.36
CA LYS A 277 -2.48 -0.93 12.86
C LYS A 277 -3.90 -1.36 13.21
N LYS A 278 -4.41 -1.01 14.40
CA LYS A 278 -5.82 -1.25 14.76
C LYS A 278 -6.75 -0.37 13.92
N ILE A 279 -6.46 0.92 13.78
CA ILE A 279 -7.23 1.86 12.95
C ILE A 279 -7.36 1.33 11.53
N VAL A 280 -6.24 0.98 10.88
CA VAL A 280 -6.23 0.37 9.54
C VAL A 280 -7.05 -0.93 9.52
N LYS A 281 -6.88 -1.82 10.50
CA LYS A 281 -7.60 -3.10 10.55
C LYS A 281 -9.12 -2.93 10.64
N TYR A 282 -9.62 -1.92 11.35
CA TYR A 282 -11.06 -1.71 11.53
C TYR A 282 -11.66 -0.76 10.48
N GLY A 283 -10.94 0.31 10.11
CA GLY A 283 -11.35 1.27 9.08
C GLY A 283 -11.32 0.70 7.66
N SER A 284 -10.55 -0.36 7.41
CA SER A 284 -10.59 -1.09 6.12
C SER A 284 -11.74 -2.10 6.02
N LYS A 285 -12.64 -2.18 7.01
CA LYS A 285 -13.73 -3.16 7.05
C LYS A 285 -15.09 -2.49 7.11
N LYS A 286 -16.06 -3.11 6.43
CA LYS A 286 -17.46 -2.72 6.45
C LYS A 286 -18.34 -3.94 6.70
N GLN A 287 -19.31 -3.79 7.59
CA GLN A 287 -20.34 -4.80 7.81
C GLN A 287 -21.45 -4.61 6.78
N ILE A 288 -21.82 -5.68 6.08
CA ILE A 288 -22.85 -5.67 5.04
C ILE A 288 -23.78 -6.88 5.25
N LYS A 289 -25.07 -6.73 4.93
CA LYS A 289 -26.02 -7.86 4.93
C LYS A 289 -25.72 -8.83 3.78
N ILE A 290 -26.01 -10.11 3.97
CA ILE A 290 -25.74 -11.15 2.96
C ILE A 290 -26.49 -10.88 1.65
N GLU A 291 -27.69 -10.31 1.73
CA GLU A 291 -28.50 -9.88 0.59
C GLU A 291 -27.76 -8.93 -0.36
N TYR A 292 -26.89 -8.07 0.18
CA TYR A 292 -26.14 -7.05 -0.56
C TYR A 292 -24.75 -7.51 -1.00
N LEU A 293 -24.38 -8.77 -0.77
CA LEU A 293 -23.10 -9.30 -1.24
C LEU A 293 -23.09 -9.39 -2.77
N LYS A 294 -22.04 -8.82 -3.37
CA LYS A 294 -21.81 -8.83 -4.82
C LYS A 294 -20.51 -9.57 -5.16
N GLU A 295 -20.42 -9.99 -6.42
CA GLU A 295 -19.21 -10.59 -6.97
C GLU A 295 -18.05 -9.59 -6.84
N GLY A 296 -16.86 -10.08 -6.50
CA GLY A 296 -15.68 -9.24 -6.29
C GLY A 296 -15.51 -8.68 -4.88
N MET A 297 -16.52 -8.75 -4.00
CA MET A 297 -16.34 -8.36 -2.60
C MET A 297 -15.38 -9.31 -1.87
N ILE A 298 -14.52 -8.80 -0.99
CA ILE A 298 -13.55 -9.62 -0.25
C ILE A 298 -14.07 -9.85 1.17
N ILE A 299 -14.42 -11.09 1.51
CA ILE A 299 -14.85 -11.44 2.87
C ILE A 299 -13.64 -11.53 3.81
N ASP A 300 -13.70 -10.84 4.94
CA ASP A 300 -12.67 -10.95 5.98
C ASP A 300 -12.82 -12.24 6.78
N LYS A 301 -13.95 -12.40 7.48
CA LYS A 301 -14.28 -13.58 8.27
C LYS A 301 -15.78 -13.76 8.33
N LEU A 302 -16.23 -14.92 7.86
CA LEU A 302 -17.61 -15.36 8.01
C LEU A 302 -17.59 -16.63 8.85
N VAL A 303 -18.18 -16.54 10.04
CA VAL A 303 -18.21 -17.63 11.02
C VAL A 303 -19.46 -18.48 10.76
N ILE A 304 -19.25 -19.79 10.62
CA ILE A 304 -20.32 -20.77 10.56
C ILE A 304 -20.64 -21.18 12.00
N ASN A 305 -21.90 -20.99 12.39
CA ASN A 305 -22.40 -21.34 13.71
C ASN A 305 -22.43 -22.87 13.83
N SER A 306 -21.78 -23.38 14.87
CA SER A 306 -21.59 -24.81 15.12
C SER A 306 -22.81 -25.50 15.72
N PHE A 307 -23.90 -24.79 16.02
CA PHE A 307 -25.06 -25.35 16.71
C PHE A 307 -25.72 -26.52 15.94
N ASN A 308 -25.66 -26.52 14.60
CA ASN A 308 -26.15 -27.63 13.75
C ASN A 308 -25.05 -28.64 13.32
N LEU A 309 -23.84 -28.55 13.88
CA LEU A 309 -22.70 -29.40 13.51
C LEU A 309 -22.29 -30.38 14.63
N ASN A 310 -22.92 -30.31 15.80
CA ASN A 310 -22.55 -31.09 16.98
C ASN A 310 -22.77 -32.62 16.82
N ASN A 311 -23.53 -33.06 15.82
CA ASN A 311 -23.78 -34.48 15.54
C ASN A 311 -22.93 -35.04 14.39
N MET A 312 -21.91 -34.32 13.89
CA MET A 312 -21.17 -34.75 12.71
C MET A 312 -19.75 -35.21 13.00
N SER A 313 -19.59 -36.53 13.01
CA SER A 313 -18.35 -37.29 12.99
C SER A 313 -17.79 -37.36 11.56
N SER A 314 -17.14 -36.30 11.08
CA SER A 314 -16.14 -36.35 10.00
C SER A 314 -15.65 -34.95 9.66
N ASP A 315 -14.46 -34.85 9.05
CA ASP A 315 -13.77 -33.63 8.69
C ASP A 315 -14.61 -32.68 7.81
N VAL A 316 -15.41 -31.83 8.45
CA VAL A 316 -16.17 -30.77 7.78
C VAL A 316 -15.18 -29.83 7.10
N ASN A 317 -15.12 -29.94 5.77
CA ASN A 317 -14.30 -29.11 4.89
C ASN A 317 -15.19 -28.41 3.86
N LEU A 318 -14.60 -27.55 3.02
CA LEU A 318 -15.34 -26.86 1.95
C LEU A 318 -16.10 -27.84 1.05
N GLU A 319 -15.48 -28.98 0.75
CA GLU A 319 -16.06 -30.03 -0.09
C GLU A 319 -17.32 -30.66 0.51
N TYR A 320 -17.38 -30.83 1.84
CA TYR A 320 -18.59 -31.31 2.52
C TYR A 320 -19.80 -30.39 2.24
N PHE A 321 -19.61 -29.06 2.35
CA PHE A 321 -20.67 -28.11 2.05
C PHE A 321 -21.04 -28.10 0.57
N LEU A 322 -20.07 -28.27 -0.33
CA LEU A 322 -20.34 -28.36 -1.77
C LEU A 322 -21.19 -29.58 -2.11
N ILE A 323 -20.90 -30.74 -1.51
CA ILE A 323 -21.68 -31.97 -1.69
C ILE A 323 -23.07 -31.80 -1.08
N LYS A 324 -23.15 -31.37 0.19
CA LYS A 324 -24.43 -31.18 0.90
C LYS A 324 -25.42 -30.30 0.14
N PHE A 325 -24.92 -29.30 -0.57
CA PHE A 325 -25.75 -28.36 -1.31
C PHE A 325 -25.84 -28.64 -2.81
N ASN A 326 -25.36 -29.79 -3.30
CA ASN A 326 -25.31 -30.13 -4.74
C ASN A 326 -24.66 -29.00 -5.57
N LEU A 327 -23.57 -28.43 -5.07
CA LEU A 327 -22.79 -27.36 -5.71
C LEU A 327 -21.44 -27.84 -6.25
N LYS A 328 -21.12 -29.12 -6.06
CA LYS A 328 -19.88 -29.73 -6.56
C LYS A 328 -20.00 -29.97 -8.07
N ASN A 329 -19.36 -29.09 -8.85
CA ASN A 329 -19.13 -29.26 -10.28
C ASN A 329 -17.66 -28.97 -10.57
N GLU A 330 -17.02 -29.78 -11.42
CA GLU A 330 -15.60 -29.62 -11.77
C GLU A 330 -15.29 -28.29 -12.46
N LYS A 331 -16.28 -27.69 -13.14
CA LYS A 331 -16.18 -26.38 -13.79
C LYS A 331 -16.30 -25.19 -12.83
N ASN A 332 -16.58 -25.43 -11.54
CA ASN A 332 -16.84 -24.37 -10.57
C ASN A 332 -15.56 -23.93 -9.83
N PHE A 333 -15.15 -22.67 -10.02
CA PHE A 333 -14.06 -22.04 -9.30
C PHE A 333 -14.55 -21.29 -8.05
N TYR A 334 -14.19 -21.84 -6.88
CA TYR A 334 -14.45 -21.24 -5.57
C TYR A 334 -13.25 -20.44 -5.06
N ASN A 335 -13.42 -19.13 -4.88
CA ASN A 335 -12.40 -18.22 -4.37
C ASN A 335 -12.51 -18.02 -2.84
N ILE A 336 -13.15 -18.97 -2.15
CA ILE A 336 -13.22 -19.03 -0.68
C ILE A 336 -12.25 -20.09 -0.13
N SER A 337 -11.60 -19.77 0.98
CA SER A 337 -10.83 -20.70 1.80
C SER A 337 -11.61 -21.03 3.07
N PHE A 338 -11.57 -22.29 3.44
CA PHE A 338 -12.18 -22.82 4.64
C PHE A 338 -11.11 -23.11 5.68
N LYS A 339 -11.30 -22.67 6.92
CA LYS A 339 -10.39 -22.95 8.03
C LYS A 339 -11.17 -23.32 9.28
N LYS A 340 -10.79 -24.43 9.92
CA LYS A 340 -11.25 -24.80 11.26
C LYS A 340 -10.39 -24.06 12.29
N ASN A 341 -11.02 -23.40 13.24
CA ASN A 341 -10.32 -22.73 14.33
C ASN A 341 -11.02 -23.02 15.66
N LYS A 342 -10.39 -23.87 16.49
CA LYS A 342 -11.01 -24.47 17.69
C LYS A 342 -12.32 -25.19 17.31
N ASN A 343 -13.46 -24.60 17.70
CA ASN A 343 -14.81 -25.15 17.50
C ASN A 343 -15.62 -24.37 16.45
N LYS A 344 -14.99 -23.47 15.70
CA LYS A 344 -15.66 -22.63 14.71
C LYS A 344 -15.05 -22.84 13.34
N TYR A 345 -15.93 -22.93 12.34
CA TYR A 345 -15.54 -22.97 10.94
C TYR A 345 -15.61 -21.55 10.37
N ILE A 346 -14.56 -21.15 9.67
CA ILE A 346 -14.41 -19.79 9.15
C ILE A 346 -14.21 -19.83 7.65
N LEU A 347 -15.05 -19.08 6.93
CA LEU A 347 -14.88 -18.79 5.51
C LEU A 347 -14.19 -17.44 5.35
N THR A 348 -13.17 -17.39 4.50
CA THR A 348 -12.45 -16.16 4.12
C THR A 348 -12.15 -16.18 2.62
N SER A 349 -12.06 -15.03 1.95
CA SER A 349 -11.64 -14.99 0.54
C SER A 349 -10.17 -15.41 0.38
N LYS A 350 -9.85 -16.23 -0.64
CA LYS A 350 -8.50 -16.73 -0.96
C LYS A 350 -7.62 -15.62 -1.55
N THR A 351 -8.13 -14.94 -2.57
CA THR A 351 -7.40 -13.93 -3.34
C THR A 351 -8.04 -12.55 -3.24
N ALA A 352 -7.31 -11.52 -3.69
CA ALA A 352 -7.81 -10.14 -3.77
C ALA A 352 -8.90 -9.94 -4.83
N ALA A 353 -9.17 -10.94 -5.69
CA ALA A 353 -10.25 -10.89 -6.66
C ALA A 353 -11.65 -10.95 -6.02
N GLY A 354 -11.77 -11.35 -4.75
CA GLY A 354 -13.04 -11.41 -4.02
C GLY A 354 -13.94 -12.58 -4.44
N LEU A 355 -15.21 -12.57 -4.01
CA LEU A 355 -16.14 -13.69 -4.19
C LEU A 355 -16.48 -13.91 -5.68
N SER A 356 -16.49 -15.17 -6.11
CA SER A 356 -17.07 -15.59 -7.39
C SER A 356 -18.60 -15.69 -7.32
N LYS A 357 -19.27 -15.86 -8.47
CA LYS A 357 -20.72 -16.10 -8.51
C LYS A 357 -21.11 -17.36 -7.73
N GLN A 358 -20.28 -18.40 -7.80
CA GLN A 358 -20.52 -19.68 -7.11
C GLN A 358 -20.29 -19.56 -5.61
N ASP A 359 -19.31 -18.74 -5.20
CA ASP A 359 -19.09 -18.39 -3.80
C ASP A 359 -20.34 -17.74 -3.18
N LEU A 360 -20.99 -16.82 -3.91
CA LEU A 360 -22.23 -16.17 -3.46
C LEU A 360 -23.39 -17.16 -3.31
N LEU A 361 -23.53 -18.12 -4.22
CA LEU A 361 -24.55 -19.17 -4.13
C LEU A 361 -24.36 -20.02 -2.88
N LEU A 362 -23.12 -20.42 -2.59
CA LEU A 362 -22.80 -21.17 -1.37
C LEU A 362 -23.12 -20.37 -0.10
N ILE A 363 -22.74 -19.09 -0.06
CA ILE A 363 -23.03 -18.22 1.10
C ILE A 363 -24.54 -18.04 1.28
N LYS A 364 -25.30 -17.83 0.21
CA LYS A 364 -26.77 -17.74 0.28
C LYS A 364 -27.40 -19.03 0.81
N LYS A 365 -26.94 -20.20 0.35
CA LYS A 365 -27.41 -21.49 0.86
C LYS A 365 -27.06 -21.67 2.34
N LEU A 366 -25.86 -21.27 2.77
CA LEU A 366 -25.49 -21.31 4.19
C LEU A 366 -26.38 -20.40 5.05
N PHE A 367 -26.72 -19.21 4.53
CA PHE A 367 -27.62 -18.28 5.22
C PHE A 367 -29.04 -18.83 5.34
N ASN A 368 -29.60 -19.34 4.25
CA ASN A 368 -30.96 -19.90 4.23
C ASN A 368 -31.12 -21.15 5.11
N ASN A 369 -30.03 -21.81 5.51
CA ASN A 369 -30.04 -22.94 6.44
C ASN A 369 -29.63 -22.57 7.86
N ASP A 370 -29.70 -21.27 8.22
CA ASP A 370 -29.36 -20.71 9.54
C ASP A 370 -27.96 -21.06 10.05
N MET A 371 -27.04 -21.39 9.14
CA MET A 371 -25.67 -21.77 9.51
C MET A 371 -24.78 -20.54 9.73
N ILE A 372 -25.19 -19.36 9.27
CA ILE A 372 -24.40 -18.12 9.32
C ILE A 372 -25.30 -16.92 9.64
N PHE A 373 -24.73 -15.88 10.26
CA PHE A 373 -25.47 -14.64 10.56
C PHE A 373 -25.80 -13.85 9.28
N ASN A 374 -26.88 -13.05 9.30
CA ASN A 374 -27.28 -12.19 8.17
C ASN A 374 -26.23 -11.12 7.79
N THR A 375 -25.22 -10.87 8.63
CA THR A 375 -24.20 -9.87 8.33
C THR A 375 -22.80 -10.46 8.28
N VAL A 376 -21.99 -9.96 7.35
CA VAL A 376 -20.57 -10.31 7.22
C VAL A 376 -19.71 -9.06 7.09
N TYR A 377 -18.48 -9.15 7.59
CA TYR A 377 -17.46 -8.14 7.37
C TYR A 377 -16.76 -8.36 6.03
N ILE A 378 -16.82 -7.36 5.17
CA ILE A 378 -16.01 -7.29 3.95
C ILE A 378 -14.82 -6.35 4.16
N LYS A 379 -13.72 -6.63 3.47
CA LYS A 379 -12.60 -5.71 3.30
C LYS A 379 -12.93 -4.77 2.16
N LEU A 380 -12.75 -3.48 2.39
CA LEU A 380 -12.94 -2.45 1.38
C LEU A 380 -11.66 -2.38 0.53
N GLY A 381 -11.78 -2.70 -0.76
CA GLY A 381 -10.79 -2.35 -1.76
C GLY A 381 -11.06 -0.94 -2.26
N LEU A 382 -10.02 -0.10 -2.32
CA LEU A 382 -10.11 1.20 -2.97
C LEU A 382 -9.76 1.03 -4.46
N PRO A 383 -10.56 1.58 -5.38
CA PRO A 383 -10.20 1.60 -6.79
C PRO A 383 -8.90 2.40 -6.96
N PHE A 384 -7.89 1.79 -7.57
CA PHE A 384 -6.54 2.36 -7.68
C PHE A 384 -6.32 3.05 -9.04
N ALA A 385 -7.14 2.76 -10.06
CA ALA A 385 -7.07 3.42 -11.35
C ALA A 385 -7.14 4.97 -11.27
N PRO A 386 -7.97 5.60 -10.40
CA PRO A 386 -7.94 7.05 -10.23
C PRO A 386 -6.58 7.58 -9.78
N SER A 387 -5.89 6.85 -8.90
CA SER A 387 -4.54 7.22 -8.46
C SER A 387 -3.52 7.05 -9.58
N ILE A 388 -3.68 6.03 -10.44
CA ILE A 388 -2.84 5.85 -11.64
C ILE A 388 -3.03 7.01 -12.62
N PHE A 389 -4.27 7.43 -12.87
CA PHE A 389 -4.57 8.53 -13.78
C PHE A 389 -4.02 9.87 -13.29
N ILE A 390 -4.26 10.22 -12.03
CA ILE A 390 -3.70 11.44 -11.43
C ILE A 390 -2.17 11.35 -11.38
N GLY A 391 -1.63 10.19 -11.02
CA GLY A 391 -0.19 9.91 -11.04
C GLY A 391 0.42 10.15 -12.41
N LEU A 392 -0.23 9.68 -13.47
CA LEU A 392 0.20 9.89 -14.85
C LEU A 392 0.17 11.37 -15.26
N ILE A 393 -0.88 12.11 -14.91
CA ILE A 393 -0.95 13.58 -15.14
C ILE A 393 0.24 14.26 -14.44
N PHE A 394 0.49 13.94 -13.18
CA PHE A 394 1.63 14.47 -12.44
C PHE A 394 2.96 14.09 -13.10
N SER A 395 3.14 12.83 -13.51
CA SER A 395 4.37 12.39 -14.19
C SER A 395 4.64 13.14 -15.49
N ILE A 396 3.60 13.50 -16.24
CA ILE A 396 3.75 14.22 -17.52
C ILE A 396 4.06 15.70 -17.29
N PHE A 397 3.29 16.38 -16.43
CA PHE A 397 3.37 17.86 -16.30
C PHE A 397 4.31 18.34 -15.20
N ILE A 398 4.41 17.60 -14.11
CA ILE A 398 5.20 17.96 -12.91
C ILE A 398 6.48 17.11 -12.84
N GLY A 399 6.44 15.89 -13.36
CA GLY A 399 7.53 14.92 -13.27
C GLY A 399 7.45 14.08 -12.01
N ASP A 400 8.61 13.72 -11.48
CA ASP A 400 8.74 12.73 -10.42
C ASP A 400 8.61 13.34 -9.02
N LEU A 401 7.53 12.99 -8.32
CA LEU A 401 7.23 13.50 -6.98
C LEU A 401 8.31 13.10 -5.96
N SER A 402 8.93 11.93 -6.11
CA SER A 402 9.98 11.50 -5.17
C SER A 402 11.24 12.35 -5.32
N SER A 403 11.61 12.69 -6.56
CA SER A 403 12.73 13.55 -6.89
C SER A 403 12.47 14.99 -6.46
N ILE A 404 11.23 15.47 -6.59
CA ILE A 404 10.81 16.78 -6.09
C ILE A 404 10.95 16.83 -4.56
N LEU A 405 10.41 15.84 -3.85
CA LEU A 405 10.54 15.74 -2.39
C LEU A 405 12.01 15.74 -1.95
N PHE A 406 12.86 14.99 -2.64
CA PHE A 406 14.30 14.96 -2.37
C PHE A 406 14.96 16.33 -2.56
N LYS A 407 14.66 17.02 -3.68
CA LYS A 407 15.15 18.38 -3.92
C LYS A 407 14.68 19.37 -2.84
N ILE A 408 13.43 19.28 -2.42
CA ILE A 408 12.87 20.11 -1.35
C ILE A 408 13.60 19.85 -0.03
N ILE A 409 13.81 18.59 0.35
CA ILE A 409 14.55 18.24 1.57
C ILE A 409 15.97 18.82 1.53
N ASN A 410 16.65 18.73 0.39
CA ASN A 410 18.01 19.28 0.23
C ASN A 410 18.05 20.81 0.20
N LEU A 411 16.94 21.51 -0.04
CA LEU A 411 16.86 22.97 0.08
C LEU A 411 16.76 23.42 1.55
N PHE A 412 16.27 22.55 2.43
CA PHE A 412 16.08 22.82 3.87
C PHE A 412 17.15 22.19 4.78
N ALA A 413 18.03 21.35 4.21
CA ALA A 413 19.18 20.75 4.88
C ALA A 413 20.43 21.57 4.57
#